data_AF-A0A5M3DTL0-F1
#
_entry.id   AF-A0A5M3DTL0-F1
#
_cell.length_a   1.000
_cell.length_b   1.000
_cell.length_c   1.000
_cell.angle_alpha   90.00
_cell.angle_beta   90.00
_cell.angle_gamma   90.00
#
_symmetry.space_group_name_H-M   'P 1'
#
loop_
_entity.id
_entity.type
_entity.pdbx_description
1 polymer ?
#
loop_
_entity_poly.entity_id
_entity_poly.type
_entity_poly.pdbx_seq_one_letter_code
_entity_poly.pdbx_strand_id
1 'polypeptide(L)'
;QGKTISEKDRLVYFEFGSRAYYFIFSKNNVYNILSENFDKQLYLRVKIDDKSYEHIPNFMLVTQNIHKVYNFNFEAVQNKINESVLQNNQEMLFNRYELQLISDYDNNRDKRVLSLAASINELLLEKEPNNMIEKINYWQIVARKKGLSSDDIKELKDIVQDSNYTEDVHLAAKVLINTRFKGEFSLEKDSLDSIREYPIYNLVNTID
;
A
#
# COMPACT_ATOMS: atom_id res chain seq x y z
N GLN A 1 25.69 -11.10 11.98
CA GLN A 1 25.29 -12.10 10.97
C GLN A 1 23.80 -12.34 11.14
N GLY A 2 22.97 -11.77 10.28
CA GLY A 2 21.52 -11.98 10.39
C GLY A 2 21.14 -13.32 9.77
N LYS A 3 20.08 -13.93 10.31
CA LYS A 3 19.57 -15.22 9.86
C LYS A 3 18.49 -14.98 8.79
N THR A 4 18.61 -15.64 7.65
CA THR A 4 17.60 -15.64 6.58
C THR A 4 16.36 -16.37 7.06
N ILE A 5 15.20 -15.76 6.83
CA ILE A 5 13.89 -16.38 7.07
C ILE A 5 13.59 -17.30 5.88
N SER A 6 13.43 -18.60 6.14
CA SER A 6 13.21 -19.64 5.12
C SER A 6 11.73 -19.97 4.95
N GLU A 7 11.34 -20.70 3.91
CA GLU A 7 9.95 -21.17 3.68
C GLU A 7 9.33 -21.97 4.86
N LYS A 8 10.14 -22.41 5.83
CA LYS A 8 9.67 -23.09 7.04
C LYS A 8 9.23 -22.13 8.15
N ASP A 9 9.53 -20.84 8.00
CA ASP A 9 9.20 -19.82 8.97
C ASP A 9 7.85 -19.19 8.59
N ARG A 10 6.93 -19.17 9.54
CA ARG A 10 5.54 -18.73 9.30
C ARG A 10 5.29 -17.37 9.95
N LEU A 11 4.85 -16.38 9.18
CA LEU A 11 4.25 -15.17 9.72
C LEU A 11 2.88 -15.53 10.31
N VAL A 12 2.68 -15.23 11.59
CA VAL A 12 1.46 -15.51 12.33
C VAL A 12 0.87 -14.20 12.81
N TYR A 13 -0.35 -13.94 12.37
CA TYR A 13 -1.24 -12.92 12.90
C TYR A 13 -2.07 -13.53 14.03
N PHE A 14 -2.07 -12.90 15.20
CA PHE A 14 -2.82 -13.36 16.36
C PHE A 14 -3.58 -12.19 16.99
N GLU A 15 -4.89 -12.35 17.14
CA GLU A 15 -5.73 -11.42 17.92
C GLU A 15 -5.93 -11.96 19.33
N PHE A 16 -5.73 -11.09 20.32
CA PHE A 16 -6.01 -11.37 21.72
C PHE A 16 -6.76 -10.17 22.33
N GLY A 17 -8.04 -10.38 22.63
CA GLY A 17 -8.94 -9.29 23.01
C GLY A 17 -9.04 -8.26 21.89
N SER A 18 -8.81 -6.99 22.22
CA SER A 18 -8.86 -5.87 21.25
C SER A 18 -7.54 -5.59 20.54
N ARG A 19 -6.52 -6.45 20.72
CA ARG A 19 -5.15 -6.24 20.23
C ARG A 19 -4.75 -7.30 19.23
N ALA A 20 -3.97 -6.89 18.24
CA ALA A 20 -3.35 -7.77 17.27
C ALA A 20 -1.83 -7.84 17.48
N TYR A 21 -1.25 -8.98 17.12
CA TYR A 21 0.17 -9.26 17.23
C TYR A 21 0.66 -9.96 15.96
N TYR A 22 1.89 -9.64 15.58
CA TYR A 22 2.59 -10.29 14.48
C TYR A 22 3.85 -10.98 14.97
N PHE A 23 3.97 -12.25 14.65
CA PHE A 23 5.12 -13.07 15.03
C PHE A 23 5.64 -13.85 13.84
N ILE A 24 6.94 -14.13 13.83
CA ILE A 24 7.53 -15.14 12.95
C ILE A 24 7.85 -16.37 13.79
N PHE A 25 7.21 -17.47 13.43
CA PHE A 25 7.44 -18.78 14.03
C PHE A 25 8.47 -19.50 13.18
N SER A 26 9.66 -19.69 13.74
CA SER A 26 10.70 -20.56 13.19
C SER A 26 10.75 -21.87 13.94
N LYS A 27 11.41 -22.89 13.37
CA LYS A 27 11.51 -24.26 13.93
C LYS A 27 11.75 -24.31 15.46
N ASN A 28 12.56 -23.41 16.02
CA ASN A 28 12.91 -23.40 17.44
C ASN A 28 12.68 -22.05 18.14
N ASN A 29 12.16 -21.02 17.46
CA ASN A 29 12.05 -19.68 18.03
C ASN A 29 10.80 -18.96 17.55
N VAL A 30 10.26 -18.09 18.39
CA VAL A 30 9.19 -17.15 18.06
C VAL A 30 9.73 -15.73 18.17
N TYR A 31 9.58 -14.95 17.11
CA TYR A 31 10.07 -13.57 17.05
C TYR A 31 8.90 -12.60 16.92
N ASN A 32 8.80 -11.62 17.81
CA ASN A 32 7.90 -10.48 17.60
C ASN A 32 8.55 -9.56 16.56
N ILE A 33 7.89 -9.38 15.42
CA ILE A 33 8.48 -8.66 14.29
C ILE A 33 8.68 -7.18 14.57
N LEU A 34 7.91 -6.59 15.50
CA LEU A 34 8.00 -5.18 15.88
C LEU A 34 8.82 -4.96 17.17
N SER A 35 9.52 -5.97 17.66
CA SER A 35 10.41 -5.80 18.81
C SER A 35 11.68 -5.02 18.42
N GLU A 36 12.19 -4.18 19.34
CA GLU A 36 13.42 -3.39 19.11
C GLU A 36 14.65 -4.25 18.77
N ASN A 37 14.64 -5.52 19.17
CA ASN A 37 15.74 -6.45 18.92
C ASN A 37 15.58 -7.26 17.62
N PHE A 38 14.46 -7.13 16.91
CA PHE A 38 14.21 -7.91 15.69
C PHE A 38 15.30 -7.67 14.65
N ASP A 39 15.53 -6.39 14.29
CA ASP A 39 16.49 -5.98 13.26
C ASP A 39 17.95 -6.28 13.65
N LYS A 40 18.24 -6.51 14.94
CA LYS A 40 19.57 -6.92 15.43
C LYS A 40 19.82 -8.42 15.27
N GLN A 41 18.75 -9.22 15.23
CA GLN A 41 18.82 -10.68 15.22
C GLN A 41 18.54 -11.26 13.83
N LEU A 42 17.67 -10.61 13.07
CA LEU A 42 17.13 -11.09 11.80
C LEU A 42 17.14 -9.96 10.77
N TYR A 43 17.29 -10.33 9.50
CA TYR A 43 16.90 -9.45 8.40
C TYR A 43 15.88 -10.19 7.54
N LEU A 44 14.99 -9.42 6.91
CA LEU A 44 13.99 -9.97 6.01
C LEU A 44 14.55 -10.06 4.59
N ARG A 45 14.31 -11.23 3.97
CA ARG A 45 14.49 -11.43 2.54
C ARG A 45 13.15 -11.84 1.97
N VAL A 46 12.71 -11.17 0.92
CA VAL A 46 11.48 -11.51 0.18
C VAL A 46 11.90 -11.89 -1.23
N LYS A 47 11.34 -12.98 -1.74
CA LYS A 47 11.44 -13.35 -3.15
C LYS A 47 10.10 -13.03 -3.82
N ILE A 48 10.13 -12.13 -4.79
CA ILE A 48 8.98 -11.81 -5.64
C ILE A 48 9.41 -12.13 -7.06
N ASP A 49 8.66 -13.01 -7.70
CA ASP A 49 9.04 -13.62 -8.97
C ASP A 49 10.46 -14.23 -8.88
N ASP A 50 11.34 -13.92 -9.84
CA ASP A 50 12.74 -14.34 -9.85
C ASP A 50 13.69 -13.33 -9.18
N LYS A 51 13.17 -12.25 -8.59
CA LYS A 51 13.98 -11.26 -7.88
C LYS A 51 13.95 -11.50 -6.37
N SER A 52 15.11 -11.32 -5.75
CA SER A 52 15.23 -11.35 -4.29
C SER A 52 15.58 -9.97 -3.77
N TYR A 53 14.84 -9.54 -2.76
CA TYR A 53 15.05 -8.30 -2.05
C TYR A 53 15.45 -8.61 -0.61
N GLU A 54 16.50 -7.97 -0.14
CA GLU A 54 17.07 -8.17 1.20
C GLU A 54 16.92 -6.92 2.05
N HIS A 55 17.04 -7.08 3.37
CA HIS A 55 16.94 -6.00 4.34
C HIS A 55 15.59 -5.24 4.27
N ILE A 56 14.50 -5.98 4.02
CA ILE A 56 13.16 -5.38 4.00
C ILE A 56 12.81 -4.89 5.41
N PRO A 57 12.31 -3.65 5.56
CA PRO A 57 11.83 -3.18 6.85
C PRO A 57 10.73 -4.07 7.41
N ASN A 58 10.89 -4.49 8.66
CA ASN A 58 9.98 -5.40 9.37
C ASN A 58 8.52 -4.92 9.43
N PHE A 59 8.29 -3.60 9.51
CA PHE A 59 6.94 -3.04 9.53
C PHE A 59 6.14 -3.37 8.26
N MET A 60 6.80 -3.65 7.13
CA MET A 60 6.12 -3.99 5.86
C MET A 60 5.40 -5.34 5.91
N LEU A 61 5.67 -6.17 6.93
CA LEU A 61 4.91 -7.40 7.16
C LEU A 61 3.56 -7.15 7.87
N VAL A 62 3.33 -5.95 8.38
CA VAL A 62 2.09 -5.57 9.09
C VAL A 62 1.13 -4.93 8.09
N THR A 63 0.21 -5.74 7.57
CA THR A 63 -0.62 -5.38 6.40
C THR A 63 -2.13 -5.33 6.66
N GLN A 64 -2.60 -5.74 7.85
CA GLN A 64 -4.02 -5.78 8.21
C GLN A 64 -4.25 -5.40 9.67
N ASN A 65 -5.38 -4.73 9.93
CA ASN A 65 -5.78 -4.25 11.25
C ASN A 65 -4.67 -3.49 11.97
N ILE A 66 -3.90 -2.66 11.24
CA ILE A 66 -2.67 -2.03 11.75
C ILE A 66 -2.95 -1.22 13.01
N HIS A 67 -4.10 -0.56 13.04
CA HIS A 67 -4.61 0.20 14.18
C HIS A 67 -4.77 -0.60 15.49
N LYS A 68 -4.89 -1.93 15.43
CA LYS A 68 -4.99 -2.84 16.59
C LYS A 68 -3.65 -3.43 17.01
N VAL A 69 -2.60 -3.26 16.21
CA VAL A 69 -1.33 -3.95 16.44
C VAL A 69 -0.61 -3.34 17.63
N TYR A 70 -0.45 -4.12 18.70
CA TYR A 70 -0.06 -3.62 20.02
C TYR A 70 1.24 -2.80 20.05
N ASN A 71 2.23 -3.18 19.24
CA ASN A 71 3.54 -2.54 19.19
C ASN A 71 3.77 -1.73 17.92
N PHE A 72 2.71 -1.34 17.20
CA PHE A 72 2.86 -0.54 16.00
C PHE A 72 2.91 0.95 16.35
N ASN A 73 4.12 1.50 16.35
CA ASN A 73 4.35 2.93 16.55
C ASN A 73 4.37 3.64 15.18
N PHE A 74 3.28 4.35 14.86
CA PHE A 74 3.11 5.06 13.59
C PHE A 74 4.22 6.09 13.32
N GLU A 75 4.65 6.85 14.32
CA GLU A 75 5.70 7.86 14.17
C GLU A 75 7.06 7.22 13.87
N ALA A 76 7.41 6.17 14.61
CA ALA A 76 8.65 5.44 14.38
C ALA A 76 8.66 4.77 12.99
N VAL A 77 7.52 4.21 12.55
CA VAL A 77 7.38 3.63 11.21
C VAL A 77 7.50 4.69 10.13
N GLN A 78 6.86 5.85 10.30
CA GLN A 78 6.96 6.96 9.36
C GLN A 78 8.42 7.41 9.16
N ASN A 79 9.18 7.55 10.25
CA ASN A 79 10.60 7.92 10.18
C ASN A 79 11.41 6.85 9.43
N LYS A 80 11.16 5.56 9.70
CA LYS A 80 11.82 4.46 8.98
C LYS A 80 11.44 4.40 7.50
N ILE A 81 10.20 4.73 7.12
CA ILE A 81 9.77 4.83 5.72
C ILE A 81 10.60 5.86 4.99
N ASN A 82 10.74 7.06 5.55
CA ASN A 82 11.49 8.16 4.94
C ASN A 82 12.96 7.77 4.68
N GLU A 83 13.59 7.08 5.64
CA GLU A 83 14.94 6.56 5.48
C GLU A 83 15.01 5.45 4.41
N SER A 84 14.05 4.53 4.41
CA SER A 84 14.12 3.31 3.62
C SER A 84 13.77 3.49 2.14
N VAL A 85 12.76 4.31 1.81
CA VAL A 85 12.34 4.53 0.40
C VAL A 85 13.44 5.25 -0.38
N LEU A 86 14.07 6.25 0.24
CA LEU A 86 15.10 7.05 -0.41
C LEU A 86 16.41 6.27 -0.61
N GLN A 87 16.74 5.35 0.30
CA GLN A 87 18.03 4.65 0.29
C GLN A 87 18.00 3.32 -0.47
N ASN A 88 16.82 2.72 -0.67
CA ASN A 88 16.71 1.39 -1.26
C ASN A 88 16.08 1.45 -2.67
N ASN A 89 16.56 0.60 -3.57
CA ASN A 89 15.92 0.34 -4.87
C ASN A 89 14.83 -0.74 -4.70
N GLN A 90 13.84 -0.44 -3.86
CA GLN A 90 12.76 -1.33 -3.44
C GLN A 90 11.37 -0.72 -3.69
N GLU A 91 11.26 0.17 -4.67
CA GLU A 91 10.07 0.95 -5.02
C GLU A 91 8.85 0.06 -5.20
N MET A 92 9.00 -1.06 -5.92
CA MET A 92 7.93 -2.04 -6.14
C MET A 92 7.37 -2.60 -4.82
N LEU A 93 8.22 -2.83 -3.81
CA LEU A 93 7.77 -3.33 -2.50
C LEU A 93 7.02 -2.25 -1.73
N PHE A 94 7.49 -1.00 -1.81
CA PHE A 94 6.85 0.12 -1.16
C PHE A 94 5.50 0.47 -1.80
N ASN A 95 5.40 0.45 -3.13
CA ASN A 95 4.13 0.57 -3.85
C ASN A 95 3.14 -0.53 -3.41
N ARG A 96 3.57 -1.79 -3.35
CA ARG A 96 2.70 -2.88 -2.87
C ARG A 96 2.26 -2.66 -1.42
N TYR A 97 3.15 -2.19 -0.55
CA TYR A 97 2.82 -1.91 0.85
C TYR A 97 1.86 -0.72 0.98
N GLU A 98 2.06 0.34 0.19
CA GLU A 98 1.13 1.47 0.07
C GLU A 98 -0.29 1.00 -0.27
N LEU A 99 -0.45 0.16 -1.30
CA LEU A 99 -1.76 -0.37 -1.70
C LEU A 99 -2.41 -1.22 -0.60
N GLN A 100 -1.60 -1.94 0.20
CA GLN A 100 -2.08 -2.68 1.37
C GLN A 100 -2.55 -1.73 2.49
N LEU A 101 -1.84 -0.63 2.73
CA LEU A 101 -2.27 0.40 3.68
C LEU A 101 -3.58 1.07 3.26
N ILE A 102 -3.76 1.37 1.96
CA ILE A 102 -5.02 1.90 1.44
C ILE A 102 -6.16 0.90 1.65
N SER A 103 -5.93 -0.38 1.36
CA SER A 103 -6.90 -1.46 1.61
C SER A 103 -7.26 -1.59 3.09
N ASP A 104 -6.28 -1.52 3.99
CA ASP A 104 -6.54 -1.57 5.44
C ASP A 104 -7.36 -0.35 5.89
N TYR A 105 -7.04 0.85 5.40
CA TYR A 105 -7.84 2.04 5.63
C TYR A 105 -9.29 1.88 5.16
N ASP A 106 -9.54 1.28 4.00
CA ASP A 106 -10.92 1.10 3.52
C ASP A 106 -11.76 0.23 4.47
N ASN A 107 -11.12 -0.73 5.14
CA ASN A 107 -11.77 -1.62 6.10
C ASN A 107 -11.97 -0.99 7.50
N ASN A 108 -11.07 -0.12 7.94
CA ASN A 108 -11.05 0.36 9.33
C ASN A 108 -11.17 1.87 9.53
N ARG A 109 -11.02 2.65 8.46
CA ARG A 109 -11.09 4.12 8.43
C ARG A 109 -10.11 4.84 9.37
N ASP A 110 -9.01 4.18 9.76
CA ASP A 110 -7.96 4.82 10.55
C ASP A 110 -7.10 5.75 9.69
N LYS A 111 -7.29 7.05 9.89
CA LYS A 111 -6.58 8.10 9.14
C LYS A 111 -5.05 7.99 9.25
N ARG A 112 -4.52 7.42 10.33
CA ARG A 112 -3.07 7.25 10.52
C ARG A 112 -2.50 6.26 9.50
N VAL A 113 -3.25 5.22 9.15
CA VAL A 113 -2.87 4.24 8.13
C VAL A 113 -2.83 4.89 6.75
N LEU A 114 -3.86 5.66 6.40
CA LEU A 114 -3.88 6.40 5.12
C LEU A 114 -2.80 7.49 5.05
N SER A 115 -2.40 8.06 6.20
CA SER A 115 -1.26 8.98 6.25
C SER A 115 0.06 8.29 5.92
N LEU A 116 0.31 7.09 6.44
CA LEU A 116 1.50 6.31 6.07
C LEU A 116 1.54 6.01 4.57
N ALA A 117 0.40 5.62 3.98
CA ALA A 117 0.30 5.39 2.53
C ALA A 117 0.65 6.65 1.75
N ALA A 118 0.09 7.80 2.16
CA ALA A 118 0.37 9.08 1.51
C ALA A 118 1.85 9.48 1.56
N SER A 119 2.54 9.21 2.68
CA SER A 119 3.96 9.51 2.79
C SER A 119 4.83 8.57 1.96
N ILE A 120 4.45 7.31 1.78
CA ILE A 120 5.14 6.42 0.82
C ILE A 120 4.96 6.96 -0.60
N ASN A 121 3.72 7.27 -0.99
CA ASN A 121 3.40 7.80 -2.32
C ASN A 121 4.17 9.07 -2.66
N GLU A 122 4.24 10.01 -1.71
CA GLU A 122 4.99 11.26 -1.86
C GLU A 122 6.47 10.98 -2.19
N LEU A 123 7.12 10.10 -1.42
CA LEU A 123 8.52 9.73 -1.65
C LEU A 123 8.74 8.99 -2.97
N LEU A 124 7.80 8.13 -3.38
CA LEU A 124 7.87 7.43 -4.67
C LEU A 124 7.72 8.40 -5.85
N LEU A 125 6.81 9.37 -5.76
CA LEU A 125 6.65 10.44 -6.75
C LEU A 125 7.81 11.44 -6.75
N GLU A 126 8.44 11.73 -5.60
CA GLU A 126 9.68 12.52 -5.57
C GLU A 126 10.80 11.84 -6.37
N LYS A 127 10.90 10.51 -6.27
CA LYS A 127 11.91 9.72 -6.99
C LYS A 127 11.60 9.58 -8.47
N GLU A 128 10.34 9.36 -8.83
CA GLU A 128 9.88 9.23 -10.21
C GLU A 128 8.59 10.05 -10.47
N PRO A 129 8.71 11.38 -10.70
CA PRO A 129 7.55 12.28 -10.80
C PRO A 129 6.59 11.99 -11.95
N ASN A 130 7.04 11.20 -12.93
CA ASN A 130 6.26 10.83 -14.11
C ASN A 130 5.67 9.42 -14.02
N ASN A 131 5.85 8.71 -12.90
CA ASN A 131 5.28 7.38 -12.71
C ASN A 131 3.75 7.46 -12.65
N MET A 132 3.08 7.00 -13.70
CA MET A 132 1.63 7.10 -13.81
C MET A 132 0.89 6.23 -12.78
N ILE A 133 1.46 5.08 -12.39
CA ILE A 133 0.85 4.23 -11.36
C ILE A 133 0.85 4.97 -10.01
N GLU A 134 1.95 5.62 -9.66
CA GLU A 134 2.04 6.42 -8.44
C GLU A 134 1.12 7.65 -8.46
N LYS A 135 0.91 8.28 -9.63
CA LYS A 135 -0.09 9.36 -9.77
C LYS A 135 -1.51 8.85 -9.59
N ILE A 136 -1.83 7.68 -10.15
CA ILE A 136 -3.12 7.02 -9.90
C ILE A 136 -3.27 6.75 -8.40
N ASN A 137 -2.26 6.19 -7.73
CA ASN A 137 -2.20 5.98 -6.27
C ASN A 137 -2.42 7.27 -5.46
N TYR A 138 -1.78 8.36 -5.85
CA TYR A 138 -1.99 9.69 -5.29
C TYR A 138 -3.47 10.09 -5.34
N TRP A 139 -4.10 10.00 -6.50
CA TRP A 139 -5.51 10.40 -6.65
C TRP A 139 -6.47 9.51 -5.86
N GLN A 140 -6.22 8.20 -5.73
CA GLN A 140 -7.04 7.33 -4.85
C GLN A 140 -6.92 7.74 -3.37
N ILE A 141 -5.74 8.18 -2.93
CA ILE A 141 -5.53 8.68 -1.58
C ILE A 141 -6.26 10.02 -1.39
N VAL A 142 -6.16 10.93 -2.35
CA VAL A 142 -6.85 12.23 -2.32
C VAL A 142 -8.37 12.05 -2.28
N ALA A 143 -8.91 11.17 -3.12
CA ALA A 143 -10.34 10.84 -3.15
C ALA A 143 -10.84 10.40 -1.77
N ARG A 144 -10.05 9.59 -1.04
CA ARG A 144 -10.36 9.11 0.32
C ARG A 144 -10.20 10.14 1.43
N LYS A 145 -9.26 11.09 1.28
CA LYS A 145 -8.95 12.11 2.31
C LYS A 145 -9.91 13.29 2.26
N LYS A 146 -10.04 13.91 1.09
CA LYS A 146 -10.66 15.23 0.92
C LYS A 146 -11.54 15.36 -0.33
N GLY A 147 -11.55 14.33 -1.18
CA GLY A 147 -12.16 14.40 -2.51
C GLY A 147 -11.25 15.07 -3.54
N LEU A 148 -11.40 14.69 -4.81
CA LEU A 148 -10.61 15.24 -5.92
C LEU A 148 -11.04 16.67 -6.24
N SER A 149 -10.09 17.56 -6.53
CA SER A 149 -10.34 18.93 -6.97
C SER A 149 -10.78 18.99 -8.44
N SER A 150 -11.21 20.16 -8.92
CA SER A 150 -11.53 20.34 -10.34
C SER A 150 -10.31 20.17 -11.24
N ASP A 151 -9.13 20.57 -10.76
CA ASP A 151 -7.87 20.41 -11.50
C ASP A 151 -7.48 18.93 -11.57
N ASP A 152 -7.60 18.19 -10.47
CA ASP A 152 -7.38 16.72 -10.47
C ASP A 152 -8.30 16.02 -11.49
N ILE A 153 -9.58 16.40 -11.54
CA ILE A 153 -10.52 15.81 -12.49
C ILE A 153 -10.16 16.16 -13.94
N LYS A 154 -9.68 17.39 -14.19
CA LYS A 154 -9.24 17.78 -15.52
C LYS A 154 -8.07 16.91 -15.98
N GLU A 155 -7.07 16.71 -15.14
CA GLU A 155 -5.92 15.84 -15.45
C GLU A 155 -6.36 14.39 -15.68
N LEU A 156 -7.26 13.86 -14.86
CA LEU A 156 -7.81 12.51 -15.05
C LEU A 156 -8.59 12.37 -16.36
N LYS A 157 -9.32 13.41 -16.79
CA LYS A 157 -10.01 13.42 -18.09
C LYS A 157 -9.03 13.44 -19.26
N ASP A 158 -7.94 14.20 -19.13
CA ASP A 158 -6.88 14.22 -20.14
C ASP A 158 -6.25 12.82 -20.27
N ILE A 159 -6.03 12.11 -19.15
CA ILE A 159 -5.56 10.70 -19.14
C ILE A 159 -6.54 9.78 -19.88
N VAL A 160 -7.85 9.89 -19.63
CA VAL A 160 -8.86 9.05 -20.29
C VAL A 160 -8.88 9.26 -21.82
N GLN A 161 -8.52 10.45 -22.30
CA GLN A 161 -8.50 10.78 -23.73
C GLN A 161 -7.18 10.44 -24.43
N ASP A 162 -6.09 10.29 -23.66
CA ASP A 162 -4.76 10.02 -24.20
C ASP A 162 -4.57 8.52 -24.50
N SER A 163 -4.50 8.18 -25.78
CA SER A 163 -4.31 6.82 -26.28
C SER A 163 -2.95 6.19 -25.93
N ASN A 164 -2.01 6.95 -25.34
CA ASN A 164 -0.71 6.43 -24.93
C ASN A 164 -0.75 5.65 -23.61
N TYR A 165 -1.82 5.78 -22.82
CA TYR A 165 -1.97 5.02 -21.58
C TYR A 165 -2.63 3.66 -21.79
N THR A 166 -2.37 2.74 -20.87
CA THR A 166 -2.97 1.41 -20.88
C THR A 166 -4.45 1.47 -20.48
N GLU A 167 -5.21 0.45 -20.87
CA GLU A 167 -6.63 0.32 -20.52
C GLU A 167 -6.86 0.35 -19.00
N ASP A 168 -5.97 -0.25 -18.21
CA ASP A 168 -6.03 -0.23 -16.75
C ASP A 168 -5.89 1.18 -16.18
N VAL A 169 -5.00 2.00 -16.75
CA VAL A 169 -4.83 3.41 -16.34
C VAL A 169 -6.07 4.22 -16.73
N HIS A 170 -6.62 4.02 -17.92
CA HIS A 170 -7.88 4.66 -18.32
C HIS A 170 -9.03 4.27 -17.40
N LEU A 171 -9.14 3.00 -17.06
CA LEU A 171 -10.19 2.50 -16.17
C LEU A 171 -10.04 3.07 -14.76
N ALA A 172 -8.83 3.06 -14.21
CA ALA A 172 -8.54 3.69 -12.93
C ALA A 172 -8.94 5.17 -12.92
N ALA A 173 -8.61 5.92 -13.98
CA ALA A 173 -8.97 7.32 -14.09
C ALA A 173 -10.50 7.52 -14.16
N LYS A 174 -11.23 6.68 -14.92
CA LYS A 174 -12.71 6.70 -14.97
C LYS A 174 -13.33 6.44 -13.60
N VAL A 175 -12.82 5.46 -12.85
CA VAL A 175 -13.26 5.18 -11.47
C VAL A 175 -13.06 6.41 -10.59
N LEU A 176 -11.88 7.02 -10.64
CA LEU A 176 -11.58 8.22 -9.84
C LEU A 176 -12.50 9.40 -10.19
N ILE A 177 -12.75 9.66 -11.47
CA ILE A 177 -13.67 10.73 -11.91
C ILE A 177 -15.08 10.50 -11.36
N ASN A 178 -15.57 9.26 -11.47
CA ASN A 178 -16.89 8.89 -11.00
C ASN A 178 -17.08 9.04 -9.48
N THR A 179 -16.00 9.07 -8.67
CA THR A 179 -16.10 9.37 -7.22
C THR A 179 -16.62 10.79 -6.95
N ARG A 180 -16.48 11.71 -7.92
CA ARG A 180 -16.98 13.08 -7.82
C ARG A 180 -18.16 13.33 -8.75
N PHE A 181 -18.12 12.81 -9.96
CA PHE A 181 -19.17 12.96 -10.98
C PHE A 181 -19.80 11.61 -11.29
N LYS A 182 -20.67 11.15 -10.39
CA LYS A 182 -21.33 9.85 -10.50
C LYS A 182 -21.96 9.66 -11.88
N GLY A 183 -21.61 8.56 -12.55
CA GLY A 183 -22.14 8.19 -13.86
C GLY A 183 -21.56 8.98 -15.04
N GLU A 184 -20.52 9.79 -14.86
CA GLU A 184 -19.86 10.49 -15.97
C GLU A 184 -19.24 9.49 -16.97
N PHE A 185 -18.71 8.38 -16.48
CA PHE A 185 -18.26 7.26 -17.30
C PHE A 185 -19.02 5.98 -16.95
N SER A 186 -19.39 5.20 -17.98
CA SER A 186 -19.88 3.83 -17.78
C SER A 186 -18.73 2.94 -17.28
N LEU A 187 -18.99 2.20 -16.20
CA LEU A 187 -18.08 1.20 -15.64
C LEU A 187 -18.70 -0.17 -15.86
N GLU A 188 -18.42 -0.78 -17.01
CA GLU A 188 -18.90 -2.14 -17.30
C GLU A 188 -18.22 -3.16 -16.37
N LYS A 189 -19.00 -4.11 -15.85
CA LYS A 189 -18.51 -5.08 -14.85
C LYS A 189 -17.32 -5.88 -15.37
N ASP A 190 -17.38 -6.32 -16.62
CA ASP A 190 -16.34 -7.13 -17.26
C ASP A 190 -15.04 -6.33 -17.45
N SER A 191 -15.13 -5.00 -17.54
CA SER A 191 -13.94 -4.14 -17.57
C SER A 191 -13.27 -4.01 -16.20
N LEU A 192 -14.00 -4.14 -15.09
CA LEU A 192 -13.48 -3.92 -13.73
C LEU A 192 -12.58 -5.06 -13.21
N ASP A 193 -12.57 -6.20 -13.88
CA ASP A 193 -11.81 -7.38 -13.42
C ASP A 193 -10.30 -7.11 -13.34
N SER A 194 -9.74 -6.29 -14.24
CA SER A 194 -8.30 -5.99 -14.24
C SER A 194 -7.83 -5.18 -13.03
N ILE A 195 -8.75 -4.44 -12.40
CA ILE A 195 -8.42 -3.61 -11.22
C ILE A 195 -8.89 -4.21 -9.89
N ARG A 196 -9.56 -5.36 -9.93
CA ARG A 196 -10.28 -5.96 -8.79
C ARG A 196 -9.39 -6.29 -7.59
N GLU A 197 -8.13 -6.58 -7.82
CA GLU A 197 -7.15 -6.90 -6.76
C GLU A 197 -6.58 -5.63 -6.08
N TYR A 198 -6.82 -4.45 -6.65
CA TYR A 198 -6.28 -3.20 -6.14
C TYR A 198 -7.32 -2.41 -5.33
N PRO A 199 -6.88 -1.63 -4.32
CA PRO A 199 -7.77 -0.83 -3.48
C PRO A 199 -8.64 0.17 -4.25
N ILE A 200 -8.24 0.59 -5.46
CA ILE A 200 -9.06 1.47 -6.29
C ILE A 200 -10.44 0.86 -6.61
N TYR A 201 -10.55 -0.47 -6.69
CA TYR A 201 -11.83 -1.15 -6.88
C TYR A 201 -12.83 -0.89 -5.74
N ASN A 202 -12.36 -0.69 -4.51
CA ASN A 202 -13.23 -0.36 -3.38
C ASN A 202 -13.98 0.97 -3.56
N LEU A 203 -13.47 1.88 -4.42
CA LEU A 203 -14.14 3.13 -4.73
C LEU A 203 -15.37 2.92 -5.63
N VAL A 204 -15.43 1.83 -6.40
CA VAL A 204 -16.61 1.51 -7.23
C VAL A 204 -17.87 1.37 -6.36
N ASN A 205 -17.75 0.72 -5.21
CA ASN A 205 -18.84 0.55 -4.25
C ASN A 205 -19.31 1.88 -3.62
N THR A 206 -18.59 2.98 -3.81
CA THR A 206 -18.96 4.32 -3.32
C THR A 206 -19.64 5.19 -4.39
N ILE A 207 -19.65 4.71 -5.64
CA ILE A 207 -20.19 5.43 -6.79
C ILE A 207 -21.69 5.17 -6.98
N ASP A 208 -22.21 4.02 -6.54
CA ASP A 208 -23.65 3.76 -6.39
C ASP A 208 -24.28 4.71 -5.36
#